data_AF-A0A932HNE9-F1
#
_entry.id   AF-A0A932HNE9-F1
#
_cell.length_a   1.000
_cell.length_b   1.000
_cell.length_c   1.000
_cell.angle_alpha   90.00
_cell.angle_beta   90.00
_cell.angle_gamma   90.00
#
_symmetry.space_group_name_H-M   'P 1'
#
loop_
_entity.id
_entity.type
_entity.pdbx_description
1 polymer ?
#
loop_
_entity_poly.entity_id
_entity_poly.type
_entity_poly.pdbx_seq_one_letter_code
_entity_poly.pdbx_strand_id
1 'polypeptide(L)'
;MPGSAKKRKGWYQEIRIEQIEGHKITFLIYKDSFGMGKILEDVGAAMEIMPESSDKTRFIFTFYHRPKKQNGVAYEPAYQDGPEEESAESATIN
;
A
#
# COMPACT_ATOMS: atom_id res chain seq x y z
N MET A 1 29.32 -18.29 -16.04
CA MET A 1 27.85 -18.30 -16.17
C MET A 1 27.28 -17.45 -15.04
N PRO A 2 26.55 -16.35 -15.30
CA PRO A 2 25.88 -15.63 -14.24
C PRO A 2 24.69 -16.49 -13.77
N GLY A 3 24.72 -16.92 -12.51
CA GLY A 3 23.68 -17.74 -11.91
C GLY A 3 22.34 -17.00 -11.92
N SER A 4 21.29 -17.67 -12.40
CA SER A 4 19.92 -17.17 -12.30
C SER A 4 19.60 -16.95 -10.83
N ALA A 5 19.61 -15.70 -10.38
CA ALA A 5 19.10 -15.34 -9.06
C ALA A 5 17.66 -15.86 -8.98
N LYS A 6 17.43 -16.94 -8.23
CA LYS A 6 16.08 -17.43 -7.91
C LYS A 6 15.29 -16.21 -7.42
N LYS A 7 14.22 -15.84 -8.13
CA LYS A 7 13.29 -14.79 -7.71
C LYS A 7 12.86 -15.11 -6.28
N ARG A 8 13.38 -14.38 -5.28
CA ARG A 8 13.00 -14.60 -3.88
C ARG A 8 11.52 -14.25 -3.79
N LYS A 9 10.67 -15.22 -3.45
CA LYS A 9 9.26 -14.95 -3.17
C LYS A 9 9.21 -14.14 -1.90
N GLY A 10 8.72 -12.92 -2.02
CA GLY A 10 8.52 -12.04 -0.88
C GLY A 10 7.43 -12.58 0.04
N TRP A 11 7.62 -12.45 1.35
CA TRP A 11 6.62 -12.77 2.36
C TRP A 11 6.56 -11.67 3.42
N TYR A 12 5.40 -11.56 4.06
CA TYR A 12 5.20 -10.76 5.25
C TYR A 12 4.21 -11.45 6.20
N GLN A 13 4.26 -11.08 7.47
CA GLN A 13 3.28 -11.47 8.49
C GLN A 13 2.56 -10.21 8.97
N GLU A 14 1.25 -10.34 9.12
CA GLU A 14 0.35 -9.24 9.46
C GLU A 14 -0.36 -9.45 10.79
N ILE A 15 -0.66 -8.34 11.47
CA ILE A 15 -1.61 -8.28 12.59
C ILE A 15 -2.79 -7.44 12.13
N ARG A 16 -3.99 -8.02 12.10
CA ARG A 16 -5.21 -7.28 11.79
C ARG A 16 -5.57 -6.37 12.96
N ILE A 17 -5.77 -5.09 12.67
CA ILE A 17 -6.15 -4.08 13.68
C ILE A 17 -7.60 -3.64 13.53
N GLU A 18 -8.17 -3.77 12.33
CA GLU A 18 -9.56 -3.46 12.04
C GLU A 18 -10.06 -4.37 10.93
N GLN A 19 -11.29 -4.85 11.05
CA GLN A 19 -11.95 -5.61 9.99
C GLN A 19 -13.45 -5.28 10.00
N ILE A 20 -13.95 -4.81 8.86
CA ILE A 20 -15.36 -4.64 8.56
C ILE A 20 -15.68 -5.63 7.43
N GLU A 21 -16.48 -6.64 7.74
CA GLU A 21 -16.78 -7.72 6.82
C GLU A 21 -17.33 -7.20 5.49
N GLY A 22 -16.75 -7.68 4.38
CA GLY A 22 -17.12 -7.27 3.02
C GLY A 22 -16.67 -5.87 2.60
N HIS A 23 -16.07 -5.07 3.49
CA HIS A 23 -15.79 -3.65 3.21
C HIS A 23 -14.34 -3.25 3.45
N LYS A 24 -13.76 -3.59 4.60
CA LYS A 24 -12.47 -3.03 5.02
C LYS A 24 -11.64 -4.03 5.82
N ILE A 25 -10.35 -4.05 5.55
CA ILE A 25 -9.35 -4.71 6.41
C ILE A 25 -8.19 -3.74 6.60
N THR A 26 -7.84 -3.45 7.85
CA THR A 26 -6.63 -2.71 8.20
C THR A 26 -5.68 -3.63 8.95
N PHE A 27 -4.42 -3.65 8.55
CA PHE A 27 -3.41 -4.51 9.15
C PHE A 27 -2.04 -3.83 9.27
N LEU A 28 -1.28 -4.24 10.28
CA LEU A 28 0.13 -3.88 10.46
C LEU A 28 1.02 -5.03 9.99
N ILE A 29 2.14 -4.70 9.36
CA ILE A 29 3.16 -5.66 8.97
C ILE A 29 4.25 -5.67 10.03
N TYR A 30 4.41 -6.78 10.75
CA TYR A 30 5.37 -6.87 11.85
C TYR A 30 6.61 -7.73 11.54
N LYS A 31 6.54 -8.56 10.50
CA LYS A 31 7.71 -9.27 9.94
C LYS A 31 7.60 -9.33 8.44
N ASP A 32 8.72 -9.20 7.75
CA ASP A 32 8.77 -9.25 6.31
C ASP A 32 10.13 -9.73 5.80
N SER A 33 10.15 -10.22 4.56
CA SER A 33 11.35 -10.69 3.88
C SER A 33 12.13 -9.60 3.13
N PHE A 34 11.54 -8.42 3.01
CA PHE A 34 12.06 -7.28 2.23
C PHE A 34 12.95 -6.36 3.07
N GLY A 35 12.92 -6.53 4.39
CA GLY A 35 13.68 -5.71 5.33
C GLY A 35 13.05 -4.35 5.60
N MET A 36 11.73 -4.20 5.44
CA MET A 36 11.03 -2.93 5.73
C MET A 36 11.26 -2.48 7.17
N GLY A 37 11.29 -3.41 8.12
CA GLY A 37 11.62 -3.10 9.52
C GLY A 37 13.04 -2.52 9.74
N LYS A 38 13.92 -2.47 8.74
CA LYS A 38 15.23 -1.79 8.83
C LYS A 38 15.11 -0.29 8.64
N ILE A 39 14.13 0.17 7.86
CA ILE A 39 13.97 1.57 7.45
C ILE A 39 12.66 2.19 7.95
N LEU A 40 11.68 1.37 8.35
CA LEU A 40 10.40 1.81 8.89
C LEU A 40 10.28 1.44 10.38
N GLU A 41 9.76 2.36 11.18
CA GLU A 41 9.34 2.15 12.58
C GLU A 41 8.00 1.43 12.63
N ASP A 42 7.10 1.81 11.73
CA ASP A 42 5.75 1.29 11.64
C ASP A 42 5.36 1.15 10.17
N VAL A 43 4.62 0.10 9.84
CA VAL A 43 4.19 -0.18 8.48
C VAL A 43 2.90 -1.01 8.50
N GLY A 44 1.98 -0.66 7.63
CA GLY A 44 0.70 -1.34 7.51
C GLY A 44 -0.04 -0.93 6.24
N ALA A 45 -1.20 -1.51 6.03
CA ALA A 45 -2.08 -1.11 4.96
C ALA A 45 -3.55 -1.24 5.36
N ALA A 46 -4.40 -0.49 4.66
CA ALA A 46 -5.84 -0.70 4.61
C ALA A 46 -6.24 -1.11 3.19
N MET A 47 -7.13 -2.08 3.11
CA MET A 47 -7.80 -2.50 1.89
C MET A 47 -9.28 -2.22 2.07
N GLU A 48 -9.84 -1.42 1.17
CA GLU A 48 -11.24 -1.00 1.19
C GLU A 48 -11.92 -1.31 -0.14
N ILE A 49 -13.15 -1.79 -0.05
CA ILE A 49 -13.98 -2.15 -1.18
C ILE A 49 -15.27 -1.34 -1.07
N MET A 50 -15.56 -0.55 -2.08
CA MET A 50 -16.79 0.26 -2.14
C MET A 50 -17.55 -0.05 -3.44
N PRO A 51 -18.85 -0.37 -3.38
CA PRO A 51 -19.65 -0.52 -4.58
C PRO A 51 -19.82 0.83 -5.27
N GLU A 52 -19.58 0.90 -6.59
CA GLU A 52 -19.90 2.08 -7.39
C GLU A 52 -21.20 1.90 -8.18
N SER A 53 -21.48 0.68 -8.62
CA SER A 53 -22.70 0.25 -9.31
C SER A 53 -22.94 -1.25 -9.06
N SER A 54 -23.97 -1.82 -9.69
CA SER A 54 -24.28 -3.25 -9.60
C SER A 54 -23.18 -4.18 -10.14
N ASP A 55 -22.32 -3.67 -11.00
CA ASP A 55 -21.28 -4.41 -11.73
C ASP A 55 -19.87 -3.82 -11.54
N LYS A 56 -19.73 -2.76 -10.74
CA LYS A 56 -18.47 -2.04 -10.54
C LYS A 56 -18.17 -1.84 -9.06
N THR A 57 -16.92 -2.09 -8.73
CA THR A 57 -16.39 -1.98 -7.38
C THR A 57 -15.10 -1.17 -7.39
N ARG A 58 -15.02 -0.16 -6.53
CA ARG A 58 -13.79 0.58 -6.25
C ARG A 58 -12.98 -0.18 -5.20
N PHE A 59 -11.75 -0.50 -5.53
CA PHE A 59 -10.78 -1.04 -4.60
C PHE A 59 -9.77 0.06 -4.24
N ILE A 60 -9.66 0.37 -2.95
CA ILE A 60 -8.70 1.34 -2.42
C ILE A 60 -7.67 0.58 -1.60
N PHE A 61 -6.41 0.73 -1.97
CA PHE A 61 -5.27 0.23 -1.21
C PHE A 61 -4.51 1.42 -0.62
N THR A 62 -4.54 1.54 0.70
CA THR A 62 -3.83 2.60 1.43
C THR A 62 -2.64 1.99 2.14
N PHE A 63 -1.44 2.48 1.85
CA PHE A 63 -0.20 2.03 2.50
C PHE A 63 0.26 3.06 3.53
N TYR A 64 0.35 2.66 4.79
CA TYR A 64 0.83 3.49 5.89
C TYR A 64 2.26 3.10 6.25
N HIS A 65 3.12 4.08 6.43
CA HIS A 65 4.48 3.85 6.87
C HIS A 65 4.99 5.01 7.71
N ARG A 66 5.85 4.70 8.68
CA ARG A 66 6.60 5.66 9.46
C ARG A 66 8.09 5.37 9.27
N PRO A 67 8.85 6.22 8.57
CA PRO A 67 10.29 6.03 8.43
C PRO A 67 11.02 6.11 9.78
N LYS A 68 12.08 5.31 9.95
CA LYS A 68 13.04 5.45 11.05
C LYS A 68 13.85 6.71 10.86
N LYS A 69 14.02 7.49 11.94
CA LYS A 69 14.98 8.58 11.96
C LYS A 69 16.39 8.00 12.03
N GLN A 70 17.19 8.16 10.98
CA GLN A 70 18.64 7.98 11.09
C GLN A 70 19.27 9.33 11.43
N ASN A 71 19.95 9.42 12.58
CA ASN A 71 20.72 10.59 13.01
C ASN A 71 19.94 11.92 13.13
N GLY A 72 18.64 11.87 13.44
CA GLY A 72 17.82 13.07 13.64
C GLY A 72 17.32 13.73 12.34
N VAL A 73 17.73 13.23 11.18
CA VAL A 73 17.17 13.62 9.89
C VAL A 73 16.06 12.63 9.54
N ALA A 74 14.84 13.12 9.34
CA ALA A 74 13.76 12.29 8.85
C ALA A 74 14.13 11.80 7.43
N TYR A 75 13.97 10.50 7.16
CA TYR A 75 13.96 10.04 5.78
C TYR A 75 12.65 10.55 5.16
N GLU A 76 12.73 11.65 4.42
CA GLU A 76 11.61 12.08 3.60
C GLU A 76 11.49 11.09 2.42
N PRO A 77 10.39 10.33 2.33
CA PRO A 77 10.12 9.61 1.09
C PRO A 77 10.02 10.66 -0.02
N ALA A 78 10.76 10.47 -1.11
CA ALA A 78 10.58 11.25 -2.32
C ALA A 78 9.18 10.90 -2.87
N TYR A 79 8.15 11.58 -2.38
CA TYR A 79 6.85 11.63 -3.03
C TYR A 79 7.09 12.31 -4.38
N GLN A 80 7.14 11.52 -5.44
CA GLN A 80 6.78 12.02 -6.76
C GLN A 80 5.25 12.05 -6.73
N ASP A 81 4.68 13.25 -6.82
CA ASP A 81 3.24 13.42 -7.00
C ASP A 81 2.80 12.41 -8.07
N GLY A 82 1.89 11.51 -7.69
CA GLY A 82 1.21 10.67 -8.67
C GLY A 82 0.54 11.59 -9.69
N PRO A 83 0.33 11.14 -10.94
CA PRO A 83 -0.35 11.97 -11.93
C PRO A 83 -1.66 12.45 -11.32
N GLU A 84 -1.86 13.78 -11.31
CA GLU A 84 -3.13 14.40 -10.95
C GLU A 84 -4.22 13.67 -11.76
N GLU A 85 -5.21 13.08 -11.07
CA GLU A 85 -6.37 12.52 -11.75
C GLU A 85 -7.04 13.67 -12.53
N GLU A 86 -6.81 13.69 -13.83
CA GLU A 86 -7.57 14.50 -14.77
C GLU A 86 -9.03 14.05 -14.66
N SER A 87 -9.84 14.90 -14.03
CA SER A 87 -11.28 14.70 -13.91
C SER A 87 -11.85 14.48 -15.31
N ALA A 88 -12.33 13.27 -15.59
CA ALA A 88 -13.01 12.97 -16.84
C ALA A 88 -14.29 13.81 -16.91
N GLU A 89 -14.20 14.97 -17.58
CA GLU A 89 -15.37 15.72 -18.01
C GLU A 89 -16.22 14.82 -18.91
N SER A 90 -17.50 14.83 -18.59
CA SER A 90 -18.62 14.16 -19.26
C SER A 90 -18.49 14.14 -20.79
N ALA A 91 -18.24 12.95 -21.35
CA ALA A 91 -18.54 12.66 -22.74
C ALA A 91 -20.05 12.45 -22.89
N THR A 92 -20.77 13.54 -23.20
CA THR A 92 -22.13 13.51 -23.71
C THR A 92 -22.11 12.79 -25.06
N ILE A 93 -22.83 11.66 -25.18
CA ILE A 93 -23.02 10.96 -26.46
C ILE A 93 -24.35 11.45 -27.04
N ASN A 94 -24.29 12.05 -28.23
CA ASN A 94 -25.42 12.26 -29.13
C ASN A 94 -25.69 10.97 -29.93
#